data_AF-A0A847G8V6-F1
#
_entry.id   AF-A0A847G8V6-F1
#
_cell.length_a   1.000
_cell.length_b   1.000
_cell.length_c   1.000
_cell.angle_alpha   90.00
_cell.angle_beta   90.00
_cell.angle_gamma   90.00
#
_symmetry.space_group_name_H-M   'P 1'
#
loop_
_entity.id
_entity.type
_entity.pdbx_description
1 polymer ?
#
loop_
_entity_poly.entity_id
_entity_poly.type
_entity_poly.pdbx_seq_one_letter_code
_entity_poly.pdbx_strand_id
1 'polypeptide(L)' 'CTTCNACVEACPVLINPLDIILQMRRYEILTLASGPSDWTPMFTSMENTGAVWQVPEERSAWIQKDS' A
#
# COMPACT_ATOMS: atom_id res chain seq x y z
N CYS A 1 -2.75 10.56 8.11
CA CYS A 1 -2.47 10.79 6.67
C CYS A 1 -2.89 9.55 5.86
N THR A 2 -3.98 9.67 5.09
CA THR A 2 -4.54 8.64 4.19
C THR A 2 -4.21 8.92 2.72
N THR A 3 -3.20 9.77 2.46
CA THR A 3 -2.84 10.23 1.10
C THR A 3 -3.94 11.00 0.35
N CYS A 4 -4.89 11.61 1.06
CA CYS A 4 -6.04 12.32 0.48
C CYS A 4 -5.73 13.67 -0.19
N ASN A 5 -4.47 14.09 -0.26
CA ASN A 5 -4.01 15.35 -0.87
C ASN A 5 -4.53 16.68 -0.27
N ALA A 6 -5.50 16.66 0.63
CA ALA A 6 -6.12 17.88 1.19
C ALA A 6 -5.12 18.88 1.81
N CYS A 7 -4.04 18.41 2.46
CA CYS A 7 -3.02 19.29 3.04
C CYS A 7 -2.17 20.02 1.99
N VAL A 8 -2.02 19.45 0.79
CA VAL A 8 -1.31 20.07 -0.34
C VAL A 8 -2.20 21.14 -0.97
N GLU A 9 -3.48 20.82 -1.18
CA GLU A 9 -4.46 21.74 -1.77
C GLU A 9 -4.75 22.95 -0.88
N ALA A 10 -4.81 22.75 0.44
CA ALA A 10 -5.05 23.83 1.38
C ALA A 10 -3.81 24.73 1.61
N CYS A 11 -2.62 24.38 1.10
CA CYS A 11 -1.39 25.05 1.47
C CYS A 11 -1.24 26.43 0.75
N PRO A 12 -1.21 27.55 1.49
CA PRO A 12 -1.14 28.89 0.89
C PRO A 12 0.23 29.24 0.32
N VAL A 13 1.26 28.47 0.65
CA VAL A 13 2.66 28.71 0.24
C VAL A 13 3.22 27.57 -0.62
N LEU A 14 2.33 26.73 -1.18
CA LEU A 14 2.66 25.70 -2.17
C LEU A 14 3.69 24.66 -1.68
N ILE A 15 3.68 24.35 -0.38
CA ILE A 15 4.46 23.22 0.16
C ILE A 15 3.70 21.93 -0.14
N ASN A 16 4.45 20.84 -0.33
CA ASN A 16 3.90 19.50 -0.45
C ASN A 16 4.27 18.63 0.78
N PRO A 17 3.50 18.70 1.88
CA PRO A 17 3.75 17.85 3.04
C PRO A 17 3.54 16.36 2.74
N LEU A 18 2.68 16.02 1.77
CA LEU A 18 2.35 14.64 1.45
C LEU A 18 3.58 13.87 0.95
N ASP A 19 4.40 14.50 0.10
CA ASP A 19 5.63 13.88 -0.41
C ASP A 19 6.62 13.56 0.73
N ILE A 20 6.87 14.53 1.62
CA ILE A 20 7.75 14.35 2.79
C ILE A 20 7.25 13.19 3.67
N ILE A 21 5.94 13.11 3.92
CA ILE A 21 5.34 12.02 4.70
C ILE A 21 5.58 10.66 4.03
N LEU A 22 5.45 10.58 2.71
CA LEU A 22 5.69 9.35 1.97
C LEU A 22 7.17 8.95 1.97
N GLN A 23 8.09 9.91 1.90
CA GLN A 23 9.53 9.65 2.00
C GLN A 23 9.90 9.09 3.39
N MET A 24 9.40 9.70 4.47
CA MET A 24 9.62 9.20 5.83
C MET A 24 9.09 7.77 5.99
N ARG A 25 7.88 7.49 5.51
CA ARG A 25 7.31 6.13 5.57
C ARG A 25 8.12 5.10 4.79
N ARG A 26 8.66 5.46 3.61
CA ARG A 26 9.54 4.57 2.85
C ARG A 26 10.83 4.27 3.60
N TYR A 27 11.41 5.27 4.25
CA TYR A 27 12.61 5.09 5.07
C TYR A 27 12.37 4.12 6.24
N GLU A 28 11.26 4.28 6.97
CA GLU A 28 10.88 3.37 8.06
C GLU A 28 10.80 1.91 7.58
N ILE A 29 10.15 1.66 6.44
CA ILE A 29 9.96 0.31 5.90
C ILE A 29 11.26 -0.26 5.33
N LEU A 30 11.92 0.46 4.43
CA LEU A 30 13.03 -0.07 3.63
C LEU A 30 14.38 -0.02 4.36
N THR A 31 14.55 0.90 5.31
CA THR A 31 15.84 1.10 6.00
C THR A 31 15.79 0.64 7.44
N LEU A 32 14.72 0.98 8.17
CA LEU A 32 14.60 0.62 9.58
C LEU A 32 13.86 -0.70 9.84
N ALA A 33 13.23 -1.30 8.82
CA ALA A 33 12.33 -2.44 8.96
C ALA A 33 11.22 -2.22 10.02
N SER A 34 10.83 -0.96 10.22
CA SER A 34 9.91 -0.46 11.24
C SER A 34 8.49 -0.36 10.68
N GLY A 35 7.97 -1.49 10.19
CA GLY A 35 6.63 -1.60 9.62
C GLY A 35 5.59 -2.17 10.59
N PRO A 36 4.28 -1.92 10.36
CA PRO A 36 3.23 -2.66 11.05
C PRO A 36 3.39 -4.17 10.85
N SER A 37 3.31 -4.95 11.92
CA SER A 37 3.42 -6.42 11.85
C SER A 37 2.37 -7.06 10.94
N ASP A 38 1.21 -6.43 10.83
CA ASP A 38 0.09 -6.90 10.00
C ASP A 38 0.41 -6.84 8.50
N TRP A 39 1.48 -6.16 8.09
CA TRP A 39 1.90 -6.08 6.69
C TRP A 39 2.85 -7.22 6.29
N THR A 40 3.35 -8.03 7.22
CA THR A 40 4.20 -9.18 6.88
C THR A 40 3.55 -10.13 5.86
N PRO A 41 2.26 -10.52 5.99
CA PRO A 41 1.60 -11.37 4.98
C PRO A 41 1.52 -10.72 3.59
N MET A 42 1.41 -9.39 3.54
CA MET A 42 1.40 -8.63 2.29
C MET A 42 2.76 -8.73 1.58
N PHE A 43 3.86 -8.51 2.30
CA PHE A 43 5.22 -8.62 1.75
C PHE A 43 5.50 -10.03 1.25
N THR A 44 5.17 -11.06 2.03
CA THR A 44 5.30 -12.46 1.63
C THR A 44 4.47 -12.78 0.39
N SER A 45 3.25 -12.25 0.28
CA SER A 45 2.40 -12.43 -0.90
C SER A 45 3.03 -11.80 -2.14
N MET A 46 3.57 -10.58 -2.02
CA MET A 46 4.22 -9.88 -3.12
C MET A 46 5.44 -10.66 -3.63
N GLU A 47 6.27 -11.19 -2.74
CA GLU A 47 7.48 -11.95 -3.11
C GLU A 47 7.14 -13.28 -3.78
N ASN A 48 6.12 -13.99 -3.29
CA ASN A 48 5.79 -15.33 -3.79
C ASN A 48 4.89 -15.34 -5.02
N THR A 49 3.98 -14.38 -5.15
CA THR A 49 2.91 -14.39 -6.17
C THR A 49 2.91 -13.15 -7.06
N GLY A 50 3.70 -12.13 -6.74
CA GLY A 50 3.63 -10.83 -7.40
C GLY A 50 2.37 -10.02 -7.06
N ALA A 51 1.49 -10.53 -6.18
CA ALA A 51 0.27 -9.86 -5.76
C ALA A 51 0.31 -9.51 -4.28
N VAL A 52 -0.24 -8.34 -3.94
CA VAL A 52 -0.36 -7.83 -2.56
C VAL A 52 -1.22 -8.73 -1.67
N TRP A 53 -2.19 -9.41 -2.26
CA TRP A 53 -3.15 -10.26 -1.59
C TRP A 53 -2.95 -11.70 -2.04
N GLN A 54 -3.15 -12.65 -1.11
CA GLN A 54 -3.26 -14.05 -1.48
C GLN A 54 -4.51 -14.24 -2.34
N VAL A 55 -4.34 -14.81 -3.53
CA VAL A 55 -5.43 -15.02 -4.49
C VAL A 55 -5.73 -16.53 -4.55
N PRO A 56 -6.82 -16.99 -3.91
CA PRO A 56 -7.24 -18.39 -4.01
C PRO A 56 -7.68 -18.71 -5.44
N GLU A 57 -7.49 -19.96 -5.87
CA GLU A 57 -7.94 -20.48 -7.17
C GLU A 57 -9.46 -20.29 -7.36
N GLU A 58 -10.22 -20.51 -6.27
CA GLU A 58 -11.67 -20.33 -6.19
C GLU A 58 -12.15 -18.88 -6.41
N ARG A 59 -11.25 -17.87 -6.41
CA ARG A 59 -11.63 -16.48 -6.71
C ARG A 59 -12.30 -16.36 -8.08
N SER A 60 -11.97 -17.25 -9.01
CA SER A 60 -12.50 -17.27 -10.37
C SER A 60 -13.78 -18.08 -10.54
N ALA A 61 -14.24 -18.81 -9.51
CA ALA A 61 -15.35 -19.76 -9.60
C ALA A 61 -16.68 -19.11 -10.03
N TRP A 62 -16.90 -17.81 -9.74
CA TRP A 62 -18.08 -17.09 -10.20
C TRP A 62 -18.13 -16.92 -11.73
N ILE A 63 -16.97 -16.87 -12.41
CA ILE A 63 -16.90 -16.71 -13.87
C ILE A 63 -17.47 -17.93 -14.60
N GLN A 64 -17.24 -19.14 -14.06
CA GLN A 64 -17.69 -20.39 -14.65
C GLN A 64 -19.17 -20.69 -14.41
N LYS A 65 -19.78 -20.07 -13.39
CA LYS A 65 -21.16 -20.36 -12.98
C LYS A 65 -22.21 -19.64 -13.84
N ASP A 66 -21.80 -18.60 -14.56
CA ASP A 66 -22.65 -17.74 -15.40
C ASP A 66 -22.48 -18.03 -16.91
N SER A 67 -21.77 -19.11 -17.29
CA SER A 67 -21.64 -19.62 -18.67
C SER A 67 -22.49 -20.88 -18.87
#